data_AF-A0A494XJ46-F1
#
_entry.id   AF-A0A494XJ46-F1
#
_cell.length_a   1.000
_cell.length_b   1.000
_cell.length_c   1.000
_cell.angle_alpha   90.00
_cell.angle_beta   90.00
_cell.angle_gamma   90.00
#
_symmetry.space_group_name_H-M   'P 1'
#
loop_
_entity.id
_entity.type
_entity.pdbx_description
1 polymer ?
#
loop_
_entity_poly.entity_id
_entity_poly.type
_entity_poly.pdbx_seq_one_letter_code
_entity_poly.pdbx_strand_id
1 'polypeptide(L)' 'MRALLRSIQRDERGVSAMEYAVLAGIVVVAVVAAGSLLNNGTTGLPGLFKNLLTTINKAGTPPAGA' A
#
# COMPACT_ATOMS: atom_id res chain seq x y z
N MET A 1 27.34 13.41 35.42
CA MET A 1 26.72 14.70 34.98
C MET A 1 27.09 15.08 33.55
N ARG A 2 28.38 15.06 33.16
CA ARG A 2 28.81 15.38 31.77
C ARG A 2 28.17 14.51 30.67
N ALA A 3 27.80 13.26 30.97
CA ALA A 3 27.18 12.34 30.01
C ALA A 3 25.71 12.67 29.69
N LEU A 4 24.95 13.19 30.66
CA LEU A 4 23.54 13.58 30.47
C LEU A 4 23.42 14.85 29.62
N LEU A 5 24.33 15.81 29.83
CA LEU A 5 24.42 16.99 28.97
C LEU A 5 24.81 16.65 27.52
N ARG A 6 25.62 15.59 27.34
CA ARG A 6 25.98 15.04 26.02
C ARG A 6 24.84 14.26 25.34
N SER A 7 23.86 13.74 26.09
CA SER A 7 22.68 13.09 25.50
C SER A 7 21.63 14.11 25.03
N ILE A 8 21.58 15.30 25.65
CA ILE A 8 20.76 16.43 25.19
C ILE A 8 21.42 17.14 23.99
N GLN A 9 22.74 17.08 23.82
CA GLN A 9 23.38 17.53 22.56
C GLN A 9 23.02 16.65 21.33
N ARG A 10 22.28 15.56 21.52
CA ARG A 10 21.77 14.70 20.44
C ARG A 10 20.35 15.09 19.99
N ASP A 11 19.75 16.11 20.61
CA ASP A 11 18.34 16.51 20.43
C ASP A 11 18.07 17.12 19.03
N GLU A 12 19.09 17.59 18.31
CA GLU A 12 18.92 18.05 16.91
C GLU A 12 18.90 16.91 15.89
N ARG A 13 19.43 15.73 16.26
CA ARG A 13 19.22 14.50 15.48
C ARG A 13 17.86 13.86 15.78
N GLY A 14 17.26 14.18 16.93
CA GLY A 14 15.90 13.77 17.30
C GLY A 14 14.83 14.55 16.53
N VAL A 15 15.04 15.87 16.35
CA VAL A 15 14.15 16.73 15.53
C VAL A 15 14.15 16.30 14.06
N SER A 16 15.31 16.10 13.43
CA SER A 16 15.32 15.57 12.05
C SER A 16 14.77 14.14 11.95
N ALA A 17 14.98 13.29 12.96
CA ALA A 17 14.39 11.95 12.96
C ALA A 17 12.86 11.97 13.06
N MET A 18 12.29 12.93 13.81
CA MET A 18 10.84 13.10 13.91
C MET A 18 10.24 13.54 12.56
N GLU A 19 10.90 14.44 11.83
CA GLU A 19 10.43 14.90 10.51
C GLU A 19 10.40 13.76 9.49
N TYR A 20 11.48 12.98 9.42
CA TYR A 20 11.52 11.81 8.55
C TYR A 20 10.56 10.71 9.01
N ALA A 21 10.34 10.55 10.31
CA ALA A 21 9.36 9.59 10.83
C ALA A 21 7.92 9.99 10.46
N VAL A 22 7.59 11.28 10.50
CA VAL A 22 6.27 11.78 10.07
C VAL A 22 6.09 11.62 8.56
N LEU A 23 7.11 11.99 7.76
CA LEU A 23 7.06 11.79 6.31
C LEU A 23 6.93 10.30 5.95
N ALA A 24 7.70 9.43 6.60
CA ALA A 24 7.59 7.99 6.41
C ALA A 24 6.21 7.47 6.82
N GLY A 25 5.63 7.97 7.92
CA GLY A 25 4.27 7.63 8.35
C GLY A 25 3.22 7.97 7.29
N ILE A 26 3.29 9.16 6.71
CA ILE A 26 2.37 9.59 5.63
C ILE A 26 2.54 8.71 4.38
N VAL A 27 3.79 8.42 3.99
CA VAL A 27 4.08 7.55 2.84
C VAL A 27 3.49 6.15 3.06
N VAL A 28 3.68 5.56 4.24
CA VAL A 28 3.12 4.24 4.58
C VAL A 28 1.60 4.26 4.48
N VAL A 29 0.93 5.28 5.04
CA VAL A 29 -0.54 5.41 4.94
C VAL A 29 -1.00 5.49 3.49
N ALA A 30 -0.31 6.28 2.66
CA ALA A 30 -0.64 6.40 1.24
C ALA A 30 -0.47 5.07 0.49
N VAL A 31 0.61 4.33 0.75
CA VAL A 31 0.87 3.02 0.14
C VAL A 31 -0.17 1.99 0.57
N VAL A 32 -0.55 1.96 1.85
CA VAL A 32 -1.59 1.05 2.37
C VAL A 32 -2.95 1.39 1.75
N ALA A 33 -3.31 2.67 1.65
CA ALA A 33 -4.56 3.09 1.02
C ALA A 33 -4.62 2.69 -0.47
N ALA A 34 -3.53 2.93 -1.21
CA ALA A 34 -3.41 2.50 -2.60
C ALA A 34 -3.49 0.97 -2.73
N GLY A 35 -2.79 0.23 -1.88
CA GLY A 35 -2.85 -1.23 -1.82
C GLY A 35 -4.25 -1.75 -1.54
N SER A 36 -4.99 -1.12 -0.63
CA SER A 36 -6.38 -1.47 -0.32
C SER A 36 -7.32 -1.26 -1.52
N LEU A 37 -7.16 -0.17 -2.27
CA LEU A 37 -7.97 0.10 -3.47
C LEU A 37 -7.66 -0.92 -4.57
N LEU A 38 -6.37 -1.21 -4.78
CA LEU A 38 -5.91 -2.16 -5.78
C LEU A 38 -6.30 -3.61 -5.46
N ASN A 39 -6.38 -3.97 -4.18
CA ASN A 39 -6.80 -5.29 -3.72
C ASN A 39 -8.33 -5.45 -3.62
N ASN A 40 -9.11 -4.43 -3.99
CA ASN A 40 -10.57 -4.54 -3.98
C ASN A 40 -11.02 -5.65 -4.97
N GLY A 41 -11.78 -6.63 -4.47
CA GLY A 41 -12.19 -7.80 -5.27
C GLY A 41 -13.18 -7.51 -6.39
N THR A 42 -13.75 -6.31 -6.44
CA THR A 42 -14.75 -5.90 -7.44
C THR A 42 -14.19 -4.88 -8.42
N THR A 43 -13.51 -3.85 -7.93
CA THR A 43 -12.98 -2.74 -8.76
C THR A 43 -11.46 -2.71 -8.86
N GLY A 44 -10.77 -3.45 -8.00
CA GLY A 44 -9.32 -3.60 -8.03
C GLY A 44 -8.87 -4.65 -9.04
N LEU A 45 -7.57 -4.91 -9.05
CA LEU A 45 -6.94 -5.88 -9.96
C LEU A 45 -7.63 -7.26 -9.93
N PRO A 46 -7.96 -7.86 -8.78
CA PRO A 46 -8.59 -9.18 -8.75
C PRO A 46 -9.96 -9.19 -9.46
N GLY A 47 -10.75 -8.13 -9.31
CA GLY A 47 -12.05 -8.00 -9.97
C GLY A 47 -11.91 -7.88 -11.49
N LEU A 48 -10.96 -7.06 -11.96
CA LEU A 48 -10.66 -6.93 -13.39
C LEU A 48 -10.19 -8.25 -14.00
N PHE A 49 -9.25 -8.96 -13.35
CA PHE A 49 -8.79 -10.26 -13.80
C PHE A 49 -9.91 -11.31 -13.81
N LYS A 50 -10.77 -11.33 -12.78
CA LYS A 50 -11.94 -12.22 -12.73
C LYS A 50 -12.91 -11.96 -13.87
N ASN A 51 -13.16 -10.69 -14.21
CA ASN A 51 -14.03 -10.31 -15.31
C ASN A 51 -13.45 -10.74 -16.66
N LEU A 52 -12.16 -10.49 -16.89
CA LEU A 52 -11.47 -10.95 -18.11
C LEU A 52 -11.54 -12.47 -18.25
N LEU A 53 -11.23 -13.21 -17.18
CA LEU A 53 -11.26 -14.68 -17.19
C LEU A 53 -12.68 -15.21 -17.41
N THR A 54 -13.68 -14.55 -16.83
CA THR A 54 -15.10 -14.89 -17.06
C THR A 54 -15.48 -14.72 -18.52
N THR A 55 -15.07 -13.61 -19.15
CA THR A 55 -15.33 -13.35 -20.58
C THR A 55 -14.65 -14.39 -21.47
N ILE A 56 -13.38 -14.71 -21.20
CA ILE A 56 -12.63 -15.73 -21.96
C ILE A 56 -13.32 -17.09 -21.84
N ASN A 57 -13.67 -17.52 -20.62
CA ASN A 57 -14.33 -18.80 -20.41
C ASN A 57 -15.69 -18.87 -21.10
N LYS A 58 -16.47 -17.77 -21.07
CA LYS A 58 -17.75 -17.69 -21.80
C LYS A 58 -17.58 -17.77 -23.32
N ALA A 59 -16.52 -17.16 -23.86
CA ALA A 59 -16.22 -17.22 -25.29
C ALA A 59 -15.68 -18.60 -25.72
N GLY A 60 -14.97 -19.29 -24.82
CA GLY A 60 -14.38 -20.61 -25.07
C GLY A 60 -15.34 -21.79 -24.87
N THR A 61 -16.45 -21.60 -24.14
CA THR A 61 -17.52 -22.60 -24.07
C THR A 61 -18.45 -22.44 -25.26
N PRO A 62 -18.57 -23.43 -26.17
CA PRO A 62 -19.59 -23.40 -27.21
C PRO A 62 -20.98 -23.32 -26.55
N PRO A 63 -21.95 -22.63 -27.18
CA PRO A 63 -23.29 -22.52 -26.64
C PRO A 63 -23.84 -23.93 -26.39
N ALA A 64 -24.37 -24.16 -25.18
CA ALA A 64 -25.03 -25.41 -24.84
C ALA A 64 -26.25 -25.59 -25.76
N GLY A 65 -26.07 -26.29 -26.88
CA GLY A 65 -27.09 -26.52 -27.90
C GLY A 65 -26.64 -26.40 -29.37
N ALA A 66 -25.36 -26.33 -29.69
CA ALA A 66 -24.84 -26.49 -31.07
C ALA A 66 -23.96 -27.74 -31.19
#